data_AF-A0A6P0XY31-F1
#
_entry.id   AF-A0A6P0XY31-F1
#
_cell.length_a   1.000
_cell.length_b   1.000
_cell.length_c   1.000
_cell.angle_alpha   90.00
_cell.angle_beta   90.00
_cell.angle_gamma   90.00
#
_symmetry.space_group_name_H-M   'P 1'
#
loop_
_entity.id
_entity.type
_entity.pdbx_description
1 polymer ?
#
loop_
_entity_poly.entity_id
_entity_poly.type
_entity_poly.pdbx_seq_one_letter_code
_entity_poly.pdbx_strand_id
1 'polypeptide(L)' 'MVLSPTENGEEDRLRYALIEIPKGVDRFVVLPKEGDKNFIIILDDLIRFCLASIFSMFEYESISAHMIKITR' A
#
# COMPACT_ATOMS: atom_id res chain seq x y z
N MET A 1 -6.33 5.14 3.62
CA MET A 1 -4.91 5.52 3.45
C MET A 1 -4.77 6.94 4.00
N VAL A 2 -3.85 7.21 4.93
CA VAL A 2 -3.69 8.53 5.58
C VAL A 2 -2.27 9.00 5.30
N LEU A 3 -2.12 10.14 4.62
CA LEU A 3 -0.84 10.80 4.41
C LEU A 3 -0.74 11.95 5.41
N SER A 4 0.27 12.03 6.27
CA SER A 4 0.45 13.15 7.21
C SER A 4 1.76 13.89 6.93
N PRO A 5 1.79 15.23 6.93
CA PRO A 5 3.02 16.01 6.98
C PRO A 5 3.25 16.69 8.35
N THR A 6 4.50 17.07 8.55
CA THR A 6 5.04 17.92 9.60
C THR A 6 4.62 19.36 9.34
N GLU A 7 4.21 19.94 10.46
CA GLU A 7 4.01 21.34 10.78
C GLU A 7 4.54 22.33 9.72
N ASN A 8 3.63 22.97 8.98
CA ASN A 8 3.56 24.44 8.78
C ASN A 8 2.42 24.85 7.82
N GLY A 9 1.38 25.50 8.36
CA GLY A 9 0.84 26.75 7.80
C GLY A 9 -0.05 26.76 6.55
N GLU A 10 -0.29 25.67 5.84
CA GLU A 10 -1.33 25.62 4.78
C GLU A 10 -2.30 24.47 5.07
N GLU A 11 -3.61 24.69 4.84
CA GLU A 11 -4.68 23.72 5.10
C GLU A 11 -4.22 22.27 4.85
N ASP A 12 -4.18 21.49 5.93
CA ASP A 12 -3.68 20.13 6.03
C ASP A 12 -4.51 19.18 5.14
N ARG A 13 -4.28 19.23 3.83
CA ARG A 13 -5.07 18.50 2.83
C ARG A 13 -4.60 17.05 2.79
N LEU A 14 -5.07 16.28 3.78
CA LEU A 14 -5.00 14.82 3.79
C LEU A 14 -5.56 14.30 2.46
N ARG A 15 -4.68 13.74 1.63
CA ARG A 15 -5.08 13.12 0.37
C ARG A 15 -5.43 11.66 0.61
N TYR A 16 -6.64 11.27 0.21
CA TYR A 16 -7.12 9.91 0.32
C TYR A 16 -7.17 9.28 -1.07
N ALA A 17 -6.65 8.06 -1.16
CA ALA A 17 -6.77 7.22 -2.33
C ALA A 17 -7.32 5.85 -1.93
N LEU A 18 -8.11 5.26 -2.83
CA LEU A 18 -8.57 3.88 -2.73
C LEU A 18 -7.83 3.06 -3.77
N ILE A 19 -7.31 1.92 -3.34
CA ILE A 19 -6.67 0.93 -4.21
C ILE A 19 -7.58 -0.28 -4.19
N GLU A 20 -8.19 -0.58 -5.34
CA GLU A 20 -8.94 -1.81 -5.51
C GLU A 20 -7.97 -2.94 -5.86
N ILE A 21 -8.09 -4.07 -5.14
CA ILE A 21 -7.33 -5.26 -5.45
C ILE A 21 -8.07 -6.01 -6.57
N PRO A 22 -7.44 -6.21 -7.75
CA PRO A 22 -8.07 -6.91 -8.86
C PRO A 22 -8.40 -8.36 -8.46
N LYS A 23 -9.63 -8.80 -8.75
CA LYS A 23 -10.11 -10.15 -8.42
C LYS A 23 -9.48 -11.27 -9.25
N GLY A 24 -8.84 -10.92 -10.36
CA GLY A 24 -8.20 -11.88 -11.28
C GLY A 24 -6.77 -12.24 -10.91
N VAL A 25 -6.22 -11.69 -9.82
CA VAL A 25 -4.83 -11.90 -9.40
C VAL A 25 -4.83 -12.67 -8.10
N ASP A 26 -3.95 -13.67 -8.00
CA ASP A 26 -3.81 -14.46 -6.78
C ASP A 26 -3.34 -13.59 -5.60
N ARG A 27 -3.96 -13.80 -4.44
CA ARG A 27 -3.54 -13.11 -3.21
C ARG A 27 -2.20 -13.60 -2.68
N PHE A 28 -1.75 -14.76 -3.15
CA PHE A 28 -0.50 -15.37 -2.75
C PHE A 28 0.51 -15.18 -3.86
N VAL A 29 1.49 -14.31 -3.62
CA VAL A 29 2.61 -14.10 -4.53
C VAL A 29 3.76 -14.98 -4.06
N VAL A 30 4.17 -15.93 -4.89
CA VAL A 30 5.32 -16.77 -4.62
C VAL A 30 6.58 -15.99 -4.98
N LEU A 31 7.44 -15.77 -3.98
CA LEU A 31 8.73 -15.14 -4.16
C LEU A 31 9.75 -16.15 -4.70
N PRO A 32 10.82 -15.69 -5.38
CA PRO A 32 11.89 -16.56 -5.81
C PRO A 32 12.45 -17.35 -4.62
N LYS A 33 12.75 -18.62 -4.86
CA LYS A 33 13.26 -19.52 -3.81
C LYS A 33 14.67 -19.07 -3.41
N GLU A 34 14.92 -19.07 -2.11
CA GLU A 34 16.26 -18.90 -1.56
C GLU A 34 16.69 -20.22 -0.92
N GLY A 35 17.57 -20.95 -1.59
CA GLY A 35 17.95 -22.31 -1.22
C GLY A 35 16.76 -23.28 -1.24
N ASP A 36 16.56 -24.01 -0.14
CA ASP A 36 15.47 -24.98 0.00
C ASP A 36 14.15 -24.39 0.53
N LYS A 37 14.09 -23.07 0.75
CA LYS A 37 12.93 -22.40 1.33
C LYS A 37 12.07 -21.74 0.25
N ASN A 38 10.77 -21.97 0.35
CA ASN A 38 9.77 -21.26 -0.45
C ASN A 38 9.22 -20.09 0.37
N PHE A 39 9.16 -18.91 -0.23
CA PHE A 39 8.63 -17.71 0.40
C PHE A 39 7.35 -17.30 -0.33
N ILE A 40 6.35 -16.89 0.45
CA ILE A 40 5.08 -16.41 -0.07
C ILE A 40 4.79 -15.10 0.65
N ILE A 41 4.42 -14.08 -0.12
CA ILE A 41 3.93 -12.80 0.40
C ILE A 41 2.48 -12.61 -0.02
N ILE A 42 1.69 -12.00 0.85
CA ILE A 42 0.31 -11.64 0.51
C ILE A 42 0.34 -10.41 -0.39
N LEU A 43 -0.49 -10.40 -1.43
CA LEU A 43 -0.60 -9.29 -2.38
C LEU A 43 -0.88 -7.95 -1.68
N ASP A 44 -1.65 -7.94 -0.59
CA ASP A 44 -1.93 -6.76 0.23
C ASP A 44 -0.64 -6.16 0.83
N ASP A 45 0.24 -7.01 1.39
CA ASP A 45 1.53 -6.59 1.95
C ASP A 45 2.47 -6.09 0.86
N LEU A 46 2.46 -6.75 -0.32
CA LEU A 46 3.22 -6.30 -1.48
C LEU A 46 2.76 -4.92 -1.95
N ILE A 47 1.45 -4.69 -2.04
CA ILE A 47 0.89 -3.38 -2.40
C ILE A 47 1.30 -2.34 -1.34
N ARG A 48 1.21 -2.68 -0.05
CA ARG A 48 1.61 -1.81 1.06
C ARG A 48 3.08 -1.40 0.94
N PHE A 49 3.96 -2.35 0.64
CA PHE A 49 5.38 -2.08 0.42
C PHE A 49 5.61 -1.19 -0.80
N CYS A 50 4.85 -1.41 -1.87
CA CYS A 50 4.92 -0.63 -3.11
C CYS A 50 4.20 0.73 -3.04
N LEU A 51 3.56 1.11 -1.93
CA LEU A 51 2.84 2.39 -1.83
C LEU A 51 3.73 3.59 -2.14
N ALA A 52 4.99 3.57 -1.68
CA ALA A 52 5.92 4.64 -1.97
C ALA A 52 6.24 4.76 -3.47
N SER A 53 6.22 3.64 -4.20
CA SER A 53 6.40 3.62 -5.65
C SER A 53 5.14 4.08 -6.38
N ILE A 54 3.96 3.61 -5.95
CA ILE A 54 2.65 3.98 -6.53
C ILE A 54 2.39 5.48 -6.40
N PHE A 55 2.71 6.05 -5.25
CA PHE A 55 2.51 7.48 -4.96
C PHE A 55 3.80 8.30 -5.08
N SER A 56 4.82 7.78 -5.76
CA SER A 56 6.10 8.47 -5.96
C SER A 56 5.97 9.82 -6.68
N MET A 57 4.90 10.01 -7.46
CA MET A 57 4.58 11.28 -8.13
C MET A 57 4.01 12.36 -7.19
N PHE A 58 3.65 11.99 -5.95
CA PHE A 58 3.11 12.92 -4.96
C PHE A 58 4.13 13.19 -3.87
N GLU A 59 4.32 14.45 -3.53
CA GLU A 59 5.06 14.81 -2.32
C GLU A 59 4.17 14.55 -1.10
N TYR A 60 4.67 13.70 -0.22
CA TYR A 60 4.11 13.38 1.08
C TYR A 60 5.25 13.14 2.06
N GLU A 61 5.00 13.33 3.34
CA GLU A 61 5.99 13.03 4.37
C GLU A 61 5.78 11.67 5.02
N SER A 62 4.53 11.34 5.32
CA SER A 62 4.14 10.04 5.85
C SER A 62 3.05 9.44 4.99
N ILE A 63 3.06 8.11 4.84
CA ILE A 63 2.11 7.32 4.08
C ILE A 63 1.63 6.14 4.92
N SER A 64 0.31 6.06 5.14
CA SER A 64 -0.31 5.00 5.92
C SER A 64 -1.39 4.30 5.10
N ALA A 65 -1.35 2.97 5.00
CA ALA A 65 -2.44 2.19 4.40
C ALA A 65 -3.31 1.50 5.46
N HIS A 66 -4.61 1.51 5.21
CA HIS A 66 -5.62 0.89 6.05
C HIS A 66 -6.45 -0.05 5.19
N MET A 67 -6.65 -1.27 5.67
CA MET A 67 -7.49 -2.25 5.00
C MET A 67 -8.96 -1.94 5.30
N ILE A 68 -9.77 -1.83 4.25
CA ILE A 68 -11.22 -1.62 4.38
C ILE A 68 -11.91 -2.82 3.75
N LYS A 69 -12.73 -3.52 4.53
CA LYS A 69 -13.57 -4.63 4.07
C LYS A 69 -15.03 -4.23 4.24
N ILE A 70 -15.76 -4.13 3.13
CA ILE A 70 -17.20 -3.88 3.14
C ILE A 70 -17.89 -5.23 2.92
N THR A 71 -18.73 -5.62 3.86
CA THR A 71 -19.67 -6.74 3.74
C THR A 71 -21.07 -6.18 3.63
N ARG A 72 -21.86 -6.71 2.69
CA ARG A 72 -23.30 -6.43 2.63
C ARG A 72 -24.04 -7.47 3.48
#